data_AF-E4Y3U1-F1
#
_entry.id   AF-E4Y3U1-F1
#
_cell.length_a   1.000
_cell.length_b   1.000
_cell.length_c   1.000
_cell.angle_alpha   90.00
_cell.angle_beta   90.00
_cell.angle_gamma   90.00
#
_symmetry.space_group_name_H-M   'P 1'
#
loop_
_entity.id
_entity.type
_entity.pdbx_description
1 polymer ?
#
loop_
_entity_poly.entity_id
_entity_poly.type
_entity_poly.pdbx_seq_one_letter_code
_entity_poly.pdbx_strand_id
1 'polypeptide(L)'
;MATSFVDQGSIDGLTLGICDGNFKYNVTTSGIIQSDNYPASYNPQTSCTNQFNSTADGITFEFQSFFTDQHFDYIVFRASDGNDYGGHGCSGHLDGTRVSVDKSRLPISIHFKSDFIEQTSGCSIAVSAGYDSSNEIANGPCGELNFNDYDYYYK
;
A
#
# COMPACT_ATOMS: atom_id res chain seq x y z
N MET A 1 11.16 -4.32 -6.48
CA MET A 1 10.32 -3.12 -6.50
C MET A 1 10.77 -2.18 -7.59
N ALA A 2 9.85 -1.38 -8.14
CA ALA A 2 10.15 -0.41 -9.18
C ALA A 2 10.99 0.76 -8.66
N THR A 3 11.90 1.24 -9.50
CA THR A 3 12.75 2.43 -9.25
C THR A 3 12.41 3.60 -10.16
N SER A 4 11.47 3.41 -11.08
CA SER A 4 10.94 4.42 -11.99
C SER A 4 9.43 4.32 -12.06
N PHE A 5 8.78 5.48 -12.20
CA PHE A 5 7.32 5.60 -12.19
C PHE A 5 6.86 6.49 -13.35
N VAL A 6 5.76 6.11 -13.99
CA VAL A 6 5.09 6.96 -15.00
C VAL A 6 4.14 7.91 -14.29
N ASP A 7 4.22 9.20 -14.63
CA ASP A 7 3.35 10.24 -14.07
C ASP A 7 1.93 10.08 -14.59
N GLN A 8 0.98 9.96 -13.68
CA GLN A 8 -0.45 9.87 -13.99
C GLN A 8 -1.23 11.11 -13.53
N GLY A 9 -0.55 12.13 -12.96
CA GLY A 9 -1.20 13.33 -12.46
C GLY A 9 -1.97 13.08 -11.16
N SER A 10 -3.17 13.65 -11.03
CA SER A 10 -3.95 13.60 -9.80
C SER A 10 -4.78 12.32 -9.69
N ILE A 11 -4.85 11.74 -8.49
CA ILE A 11 -5.74 10.59 -8.16
C ILE A 11 -7.17 11.03 -7.80
N ASP A 12 -7.44 12.33 -7.72
CA ASP A 12 -8.66 12.86 -7.13
C ASP A 12 -9.95 12.33 -7.79
N GLY A 13 -10.81 11.72 -6.98
CA GLY A 13 -12.08 11.13 -7.41
C GLY A 13 -11.94 9.83 -8.23
N LEU A 14 -10.72 9.32 -8.41
CA LEU A 14 -10.45 8.11 -9.16
C LEU A 14 -10.43 6.88 -8.26
N THR A 15 -10.79 5.74 -8.83
CA THR A 15 -10.50 4.41 -8.31
C THR A 15 -9.51 3.75 -9.25
N LEU A 16 -8.40 3.25 -8.72
CA LEU A 16 -7.28 2.72 -9.51
C LEU A 16 -6.87 1.33 -9.02
N GLY A 17 -6.39 0.49 -9.93
CA GLY A 17 -5.77 -0.78 -9.57
C GLY A 17 -4.35 -0.59 -9.04
N ILE A 18 -4.04 -1.23 -7.91
CA ILE A 18 -2.71 -1.21 -7.28
C ILE A 18 -1.63 -1.86 -8.17
N CYS A 19 -2.04 -2.67 -9.15
CA CYS A 19 -1.17 -3.37 -10.09
C CYS A 19 -1.35 -2.95 -11.56
N ASP A 20 -2.07 -1.85 -11.84
CA ASP A 20 -2.25 -1.34 -13.22
C ASP A 20 -0.92 -0.87 -13.86
N GLY A 21 0.12 -0.69 -13.06
CA GLY A 21 1.46 -0.33 -13.49
C GLY A 21 2.31 0.15 -12.32
N ASN A 22 3.48 0.70 -12.65
CA ASN A 22 4.31 1.43 -11.69
C ASN A 22 4.12 2.92 -11.92
N PHE A 23 3.15 3.50 -11.24
CA PHE A 23 2.73 4.88 -11.45
C PHE A 23 3.07 5.77 -10.26
N LYS A 24 3.16 7.07 -10.55
CA LYS A 24 3.20 8.10 -9.51
C LYS A 24 1.97 9.00 -9.66
N TYR A 25 1.36 9.30 -8.52
CA TYR A 25 0.16 10.13 -8.40
C TYR A 25 0.39 11.29 -7.45
N ASN A 26 -0.29 12.40 -7.70
CA ASN A 26 -0.43 13.49 -6.75
C ASN A 26 -1.81 13.39 -6.07
N VAL A 27 -1.82 13.46 -4.74
CA VAL A 27 -3.04 13.42 -3.92
C VAL A 27 -3.37 14.85 -3.51
N THR A 28 -4.42 15.42 -4.07
CA THR A 28 -4.84 16.80 -3.78
C THR A 28 -6.11 16.87 -2.94
N THR A 29 -6.99 15.88 -3.06
CA THR A 29 -8.15 15.68 -2.18
C THR A 29 -8.23 14.23 -1.72
N SER A 30 -8.77 13.33 -2.54
CA SER A 30 -8.85 11.91 -2.21
C SER A 30 -9.15 11.03 -3.43
N GLY A 31 -8.71 9.78 -3.38
CA GLY A 31 -9.12 8.73 -4.31
C GLY A 31 -9.06 7.35 -3.64
N ILE A 32 -9.19 6.28 -4.44
CA ILE A 32 -9.24 4.90 -3.95
C ILE A 32 -8.23 4.05 -4.73
N ILE A 33 -7.50 3.20 -4.03
CA ILE A 33 -6.67 2.14 -4.60
C ILE A 33 -7.31 0.80 -4.28
N GLN A 34 -7.42 -0.09 -5.26
CA GLN A 34 -7.93 -1.44 -5.07
C GLN A 34 -6.93 -2.49 -5.56
N SER A 35 -6.92 -3.66 -4.92
CA SER A 35 -6.27 -4.82 -5.52
C SER A 35 -6.98 -5.22 -6.81
N ASP A 36 -6.26 -5.87 -7.72
CA ASP A 36 -6.87 -6.43 -8.92
C ASP A 36 -8.07 -7.31 -8.54
N ASN A 37 -9.13 -7.23 -9.35
CA ASN A 37 -10.39 -7.99 -9.19
C ASN A 37 -11.23 -7.67 -7.94
N TYR A 38 -10.82 -6.75 -7.04
CA TYR A 38 -11.59 -6.41 -5.84
C TYR A 38 -13.07 -6.14 -6.19
N PRO A 39 -14.06 -6.71 -5.47
CA PRO A 39 -13.95 -7.44 -4.20
C PRO A 39 -13.71 -8.96 -4.33
N ALA A 40 -13.46 -9.47 -5.54
CA ALA A 40 -13.04 -10.85 -5.74
C ALA A 40 -11.56 -11.05 -5.41
N SER A 41 -11.08 -12.29 -5.49
CA SER A 41 -9.71 -12.61 -5.13
C SER A 41 -8.67 -11.87 -5.99
N TYR A 42 -7.66 -11.31 -5.32
CA TYR A 42 -6.52 -10.68 -6.01
C TYR A 42 -5.70 -11.70 -6.80
N ASN A 43 -4.85 -11.20 -7.69
CA ASN A 43 -3.98 -12.05 -8.50
C ASN A 43 -2.85 -12.65 -7.64
N PRO A 44 -2.47 -13.94 -7.85
CA PRO A 44 -1.28 -14.51 -7.24
C PRO A 44 0.00 -13.94 -7.85
N GLN A 45 1.12 -14.09 -7.14
CA GLN A 45 2.48 -13.76 -7.59
C GLN A 45 2.63 -12.31 -8.08
N THR A 46 1.92 -11.37 -7.43
CA THR A 46 1.99 -9.96 -7.77
C THR A 46 3.10 -9.25 -7.00
N SER A 47 3.69 -8.24 -7.63
CA SER A 47 4.71 -7.40 -7.01
C SER A 47 4.66 -6.03 -7.67
N CYS A 48 3.81 -5.16 -7.14
CA CYS A 48 3.46 -3.89 -7.77
C CYS A 48 3.78 -2.73 -6.85
N THR A 49 4.27 -1.62 -7.39
CA THR A 49 4.62 -0.44 -6.60
C THR A 49 4.02 0.80 -7.23
N ASN A 50 3.26 1.57 -6.44
CA ASN A 50 2.81 2.90 -6.83
C ASN A 50 3.34 3.95 -5.85
N GLN A 51 3.63 5.14 -6.35
CA GLN A 51 4.18 6.25 -5.58
C GLN A 51 3.16 7.39 -5.47
N PHE A 52 3.08 7.99 -4.29
CA PHE A 52 2.14 9.05 -3.97
C PHE A 52 2.88 10.25 -3.42
N ASN A 53 2.51 11.42 -3.94
CA ASN A 53 2.97 12.70 -3.44
C ASN A 53 1.76 13.59 -3.10
N SER A 54 1.97 14.65 -2.34
CA SER A 54 0.95 15.64 -2.05
C SER A 54 1.58 17.00 -1.80
N THR A 55 0.84 18.06 -2.08
CA THR A 55 1.20 19.43 -1.67
C THR A 55 0.63 19.81 -0.30
N ALA A 56 -0.17 18.94 0.32
CA ALA A 56 -0.65 19.10 1.69
C ALA A 56 0.46 18.82 2.72
N ASP A 57 0.11 18.79 4.00
CA ASP A 57 1.04 18.48 5.10
C ASP A 57 1.34 16.98 5.25
N GLY A 58 0.71 16.12 4.45
CA GLY A 58 0.99 14.68 4.35
C GLY A 58 -0.07 13.94 3.55
N ILE A 59 -0.11 12.62 3.72
CA ILE A 59 -1.10 11.71 3.12
C ILE A 59 -1.59 10.73 4.17
N THR A 60 -2.90 10.47 4.18
CA THR A 60 -3.52 9.43 5.00
C THR A 60 -4.11 8.33 4.10
N PHE A 61 -3.77 7.09 4.42
CA PHE A 61 -4.30 5.87 3.83
C PHE A 61 -5.25 5.22 4.82
N GLU A 62 -6.45 4.89 4.37
CA GLU A 62 -7.47 4.19 5.16
C GLU A 62 -7.81 2.88 4.48
N PHE A 63 -7.53 1.77 5.15
CA PHE A 63 -7.92 0.42 4.73
C PHE A 63 -9.42 0.26 4.99
N GLN A 64 -10.25 0.68 4.03
CA GLN A 64 -11.71 0.57 4.12
C GLN A 64 -12.18 -0.89 4.08
N SER A 65 -11.42 -1.74 3.41
CA SER A 65 -11.54 -3.19 3.47
C SER A 65 -10.21 -3.78 3.05
N PHE A 66 -9.65 -4.66 3.87
CA PHE A 66 -8.40 -5.34 3.55
C PHE A 66 -8.46 -6.76 4.11
N PHE A 67 -8.27 -7.72 3.23
CA PHE A 67 -8.12 -9.12 3.59
C PHE A 67 -7.09 -9.76 2.65
N THR A 68 -5.98 -10.23 3.20
CA THR A 68 -4.91 -10.97 2.52
C THR A 68 -4.49 -12.16 3.38
N ASP A 69 -3.72 -13.10 2.83
CA ASP A 69 -3.03 -14.07 3.68
C ASP A 69 -2.11 -13.33 4.67
N GLN A 70 -2.33 -13.55 5.96
CA GLN A 70 -1.60 -12.87 7.03
C GLN A 70 -0.09 -13.20 7.06
N HIS A 71 0.34 -14.31 6.44
CA HIS A 71 1.71 -14.81 6.53
C HIS A 71 2.58 -14.54 5.30
N PHE A 72 2.00 -14.27 4.13
CA PHE A 72 2.76 -14.19 2.88
C PHE A 72 2.41 -12.98 2.03
N ASP A 73 1.18 -12.46 2.16
CA ASP A 73 0.65 -11.41 1.31
C ASP A 73 0.49 -10.11 2.08
N TYR A 74 1.09 -9.04 1.57
CA TYR A 74 1.22 -7.82 2.35
C TYR A 74 1.30 -6.56 1.52
N ILE A 75 0.98 -5.45 2.18
CA ILE A 75 1.33 -4.10 1.76
C ILE A 75 2.43 -3.55 2.65
N VAL A 76 3.46 -2.97 2.05
CA VAL A 76 4.46 -2.14 2.76
C VAL A 76 4.46 -0.72 2.22
N PHE A 77 4.70 0.22 3.13
CA PHE A 77 4.93 1.61 2.80
C PHE A 77 6.44 1.88 2.80
N ARG A 78 6.94 2.51 1.75
CA ARG A 78 8.37 2.67 1.51
C ARG A 78 8.74 4.11 1.20
N ALA A 79 9.71 4.63 1.94
CA ALA A 79 10.32 5.93 1.70
C ALA A 79 11.14 5.94 0.40
N SER A 80 11.43 7.14 -0.11
CA SER A 80 12.24 7.31 -1.33
C SER A 80 13.68 6.81 -1.23
N ASP A 81 14.23 6.69 -0.01
CA ASP A 81 15.55 6.10 0.26
C ASP A 81 15.53 4.56 0.36
N GLY A 82 14.35 3.94 0.20
CA GLY A 82 14.15 2.50 0.27
C GLY A 82 13.83 1.95 1.67
N ASN A 83 13.71 2.80 2.68
CA ASN A 83 13.34 2.39 4.04
C ASN A 83 11.84 2.01 4.11
N ASP A 84 11.54 0.78 4.52
CA ASP A 84 10.17 0.27 4.78
C ASP A 84 9.65 0.65 6.18
N TYR A 85 10.04 1.84 6.66
CA TYR A 85 9.77 2.36 7.99
C TYR A 85 9.98 1.36 9.12
N GLY A 86 11.07 0.57 9.07
CA GLY A 86 11.36 -0.47 10.07
C GLY A 86 10.94 -1.88 9.66
N GLY A 87 10.49 -2.07 8.42
CA GLY A 87 10.06 -3.38 7.93
C GLY A 87 8.70 -3.77 8.51
N HIS A 88 7.77 -2.81 8.59
CA HIS A 88 6.40 -3.08 8.99
C HIS A 88 5.51 -3.25 7.75
N GLY A 89 4.62 -4.23 7.79
CA GLY A 89 3.70 -4.53 6.71
C GLY A 89 2.30 -4.84 7.19
N CYS A 90 1.35 -4.52 6.33
CA CYS A 90 -0.06 -4.70 6.57
C CYS A 90 -0.48 -6.01 5.88
N SER A 91 -0.92 -7.00 6.64
CA SER A 91 -1.40 -8.31 6.16
C SER A 91 -2.61 -8.76 6.99
N GLY A 92 -3.30 -9.81 6.56
CA GLY A 92 -4.45 -10.35 7.28
C GLY A 92 -5.69 -9.47 7.09
N HIS A 93 -6.46 -9.25 8.16
CA HIS A 93 -7.72 -8.49 8.11
C HIS A 93 -7.59 -7.11 8.74
N LEU A 94 -7.85 -6.05 7.96
CA LEU A 94 -7.88 -4.66 8.42
C LEU A 94 -9.16 -3.97 7.91
N ASP A 95 -9.85 -3.26 8.80
CA ASP A 95 -11.09 -2.53 8.50
C ASP A 95 -11.12 -1.22 9.31
N GLY A 96 -11.21 -0.09 8.61
CA GLY A 96 -11.12 1.26 9.19
C GLY A 96 -9.73 1.65 9.68
N THR A 97 -8.74 0.78 9.49
CA THR A 97 -7.35 0.97 9.87
C THR A 97 -6.73 2.12 9.08
N ARG A 98 -6.01 3.03 9.73
CA ARG A 98 -5.40 4.20 9.09
C ARG A 98 -3.88 4.24 9.27
N VAL A 99 -3.19 4.68 8.23
CA VAL A 99 -1.74 4.93 8.21
C VAL A 99 -1.51 6.30 7.60
N SER A 100 -0.78 7.17 8.29
CA SER A 100 -0.50 8.55 7.87
C SER A 100 0.99 8.81 7.79
N VAL A 101 1.39 9.55 6.78
CA VAL A 101 2.77 10.01 6.59
C VAL A 101 2.79 11.52 6.46
N ASP A 102 3.68 12.18 7.18
CA ASP A 102 3.87 13.63 7.04
C ASP A 102 4.65 13.99 5.77
N LYS A 103 4.62 15.26 5.38
CA LYS A 103 5.27 15.77 4.16
C LYS A 103 6.77 15.48 4.04
N SER A 104 7.50 15.26 5.14
CA SER A 104 8.94 14.94 5.11
C SER A 104 9.22 13.53 4.61
N ARG A 105 8.19 12.67 4.62
CA ARG A 105 8.22 11.28 4.12
C ARG A 105 7.74 11.15 2.67
N LEU A 106 7.33 12.25 2.05
CA LEU A 106 6.87 12.27 0.67
C LEU A 106 8.04 12.44 -0.31
N PRO A 107 7.98 11.83 -1.52
CA PRO A 107 6.93 10.92 -1.95
C PRO A 107 7.02 9.54 -1.26
N ILE A 108 5.86 8.96 -0.98
CA ILE A 108 5.72 7.65 -0.32
C ILE A 108 5.30 6.60 -1.35
N SER A 109 5.90 5.41 -1.29
CA SER A 109 5.48 4.29 -2.14
C SER A 109 4.63 3.30 -1.35
N ILE A 110 3.60 2.75 -1.99
CA ILE A 110 2.90 1.54 -1.54
C ILE A 110 3.38 0.39 -2.42
N HIS A 111 3.79 -0.71 -1.79
CA HIS A 111 4.12 -1.95 -2.47
C HIS A 111 3.21 -3.08 -2.00
N PHE A 112 2.48 -3.67 -2.95
CA PHE A 112 1.72 -4.90 -2.72
C PHE A 112 2.50 -6.10 -3.27
N LYS A 113 2.67 -7.12 -2.42
CA LYS A 113 3.24 -8.41 -2.81
C LYS A 113 2.24 -9.51 -2.47
N SER A 114 2.05 -10.44 -3.41
CA SER A 114 1.39 -11.72 -3.14
C SER A 114 2.26 -12.91 -3.56
N ASP A 115 2.08 -14.04 -2.88
CA ASP A 115 2.73 -15.31 -3.21
C ASP A 115 1.85 -16.16 -4.15
N PHE A 116 2.12 -17.46 -4.26
CA PHE A 116 1.40 -18.37 -5.14
C PHE A 116 0.09 -18.91 -4.58
N ILE A 117 -0.17 -18.83 -3.26
CA ILE A 117 -1.21 -19.60 -2.58
C ILE A 117 -2.15 -18.67 -1.79
N GLU A 118 -3.42 -19.04 -1.67
CA GLU A 118 -4.40 -18.36 -0.80
C GLU A 118 -4.68 -16.86 -1.08
N GLN A 119 -5.23 -16.56 -2.25
CA GLN A 119 -5.75 -15.22 -2.55
C GLN A 119 -7.17 -15.02 -1.99
N THR A 120 -7.30 -14.05 -1.10
CA THR A 120 -8.59 -13.61 -0.52
C THR A 120 -9.08 -12.32 -1.18
N SER A 121 -10.08 -11.62 -0.63
CA SER A 121 -10.76 -10.49 -1.30
C SER A 121 -9.89 -9.27 -1.58
N GLY A 122 -8.68 -9.19 -1.03
CA GLY A 122 -7.72 -8.13 -1.31
C GLY A 122 -8.07 -6.82 -0.61
N CYS A 123 -7.87 -5.69 -1.30
CA CYS A 123 -7.92 -4.39 -0.66
C CYS A 123 -8.75 -3.34 -1.41
N SER A 124 -9.36 -2.45 -0.61
CA SER A 124 -9.86 -1.14 -1.01
C SER A 124 -9.35 -0.13 0.01
N ILE A 125 -8.49 0.78 -0.45
CA ILE A 125 -7.76 1.73 0.38
C ILE A 125 -8.11 3.13 -0.10
N ALA A 126 -8.73 3.93 0.76
CA ALA A 126 -8.89 5.35 0.50
C ALA A 126 -7.58 6.07 0.75
N VAL A 127 -7.19 6.92 -0.20
CA VAL A 127 -6.01 7.79 -0.11
C VAL A 127 -6.50 9.22 -0.05
N SER A 128 -6.06 9.98 0.94
CA SER A 128 -6.50 11.36 1.15
C SER A 128 -5.33 12.28 1.45
N ALA A 129 -5.40 13.50 0.93
CA ALA A 129 -4.45 14.55 1.26
C ALA A 129 -4.66 14.99 2.71
N GLY A 130 -3.57 15.14 3.45
CA GLY A 130 -3.59 15.52 4.86
C GLY A 130 -2.90 14.51 5.75
N TYR A 131 -2.18 15.04 6.75
CA TYR A 131 -1.52 14.25 7.78
C TYR A 131 -2.38 14.14 9.05
N ASP A 132 -2.47 12.93 9.61
CA ASP A 132 -3.03 12.71 10.93
C ASP A 132 -2.01 12.01 11.85
N SER A 133 -1.48 12.78 12.80
CA SER A 133 -0.48 12.29 13.76
C SER A 133 -0.94 11.15 14.66
N SER A 134 -2.25 10.95 14.86
CA SER A 134 -2.73 9.80 15.63
C SER A 134 -2.55 8.47 14.88
N ASN A 135 -2.36 8.55 13.56
CA ASN A 135 -2.22 7.41 12.65
C ASN A 135 -0.81 7.36 12.03
N GLU A 136 0.18 8.02 12.64
CA GLU A 136 1.56 8.06 12.15
C GLU A 136 2.10 6.66 11.84
N ILE A 137 2.69 6.49 10.66
CA ILE A 137 3.19 5.20 10.16
C ILE A 137 4.13 4.49 11.15
N ALA A 138 4.97 5.24 11.88
CA ALA A 138 5.88 4.69 12.87
C ALA A 138 5.18 4.08 14.11
N ASN A 139 3.92 4.46 14.34
CA ASN A 139 3.07 3.94 15.42
C ASN A 139 1.93 3.07 14.84
N GLY A 140 2.02 2.73 13.55
CA GLY A 140 0.93 2.19 12.78
C GLY A 140 0.52 0.77 13.20
N PRO A 141 -0.70 0.36 12.84
CA PRO A 141 -1.26 -0.97 13.13
C PRO A 141 -0.65 -2.10 12.28
N CYS A 142 0.20 -1.77 11.31
CA CYS A 142 0.88 -2.74 10.47
C CYS A 142 2.04 -3.36 11.29
N GLY A 143 1.98 -4.68 11.50
CA GLY A 143 2.92 -5.40 12.36
C GLY A 143 4.33 -5.47 11.79
N GLU A 144 5.31 -5.85 12.61
CA GLU A 144 6.64 -6.24 12.10
C GLU A 144 6.49 -7.37 11.08
N LEU A 145 7.12 -7.21 9.91
CA LEU A 145 7.24 -8.25 8.88
C LEU A 145 8.12 -9.40 9.43
N ASN A 146 7.55 -10.28 10.24
CA ASN A 146 8.20 -11.55 10.60
C ASN A 146 7.95 -12.60 9.50
N PHE A 147 8.26 -12.25 8.25
CA PHE A 147 8.15 -13.18 7.13
C PHE A 147 9.46 -13.94 6.99
N ASN A 148 9.46 -15.17 7.50
CA ASN A 148 10.31 -16.20 6.92
C ASN A 148 9.85 -16.34 5.47
N ASP A 149 10.61 -15.78 4.52
CA ASP A 149 10.40 -15.90 3.08
C ASP A 149 10.52 -17.40 2.72
N TYR A 150 9.42 -18.15 2.85
CA TYR A 150 9.35 -19.59 2.59
C TYR A 150 9.34 -19.92 1.08
N ASP A 151 9.65 -18.94 0.22
CA ASP A 151 9.98 -19.09 -1.21
C ASP A 151 11.13 -20.10 -1.46
N TYR A 152 11.76 -20.63 -0.41
CA TYR A 152 12.80 -21.66 -0.47
C TYR A 152 12.30 -23.12 -0.64
N TYR A 153 11.04 -23.45 -0.35
CA TYR A 153 10.61 -24.85 -0.30
C TYR A 153 9.90 -25.38 -1.55
N TYR A 154 9.55 -24.52 -2.50
CA TYR A 154 8.89 -24.93 -3.75
C TYR A 154 9.57 -24.27 -4.96
N LYS A 155 10.77 -24.77 -5.31
CA LYS A 155 11.38 -24.58 -6.63
C LYS A 155 11.18 -25.80 -7.50
#